data_AF-A0A7W8JPW2-F1
#
_entry.id   AF-A0A7W8JPW2-F1
#
_cell.length_a   1.000
_cell.length_b   1.000
_cell.length_c   1.000
_cell.angle_alpha   90.00
_cell.angle_beta   90.00
_cell.angle_gamma   90.00
#
_symmetry.space_group_name_H-M   'P 1'
#
loop_
_entity.id
_entity.type
_entity.pdbx_description
1 polymer ?
#
loop_
_entity_poly.entity_id
_entity_poly.type
_entity_poly.pdbx_seq_one_letter_code
_entity_poly.pdbx_strand_id
1 'polypeptide(L)'
;MAIDSNLSDSEIKALAYFAVGVSSEGSVGGRDVSNKLSFAGSMHEGKLHPVGNSGYSFGTLQTDLGQHPEMAPALVSSYQAWAAANQPGWTLTSAQEAQTINDLGRDGHTIKDEHGRPLDATVKAHLDAFMKSDDGISFVHDHDVRQVGQLTRKGDGYKDRGSAVEQLQATSLYKSATVDDQAKLATIMLKLENQSGHAYYPKILKSINEGELKNVDDVKHQVAGILPRSKDNKPSYIEAGMDHALNGANAFLKIRNADPQSDLHQSWQNVIADPLVNPTKAGLDSTKPTLGSDYNAVKEQFLHANGSVQEQKQTAHTSGLLREGARSETVRALQGDLQALGYIDPQVQLNEHYGPATKAAVLAFQLDHGLGQDGVAGPNTLKAIHDQHQVQALGLSALQQPNPASTKSVIPNQGLALDDPRSAFSPNNALYNELKTRIPDASENRLLQFTAACHANKITGENLTIIHLDETNMKIGFHGSSFLSIPATVDLNTPPPQPNQSIQQIQQHDQQQAQMMGQIQAQNTQINQQASQGPAPGSPGR
;
A
#
# COMPACT_ATOMS: atom_id res chain seq x y z
N MET A 1 -31.79 -30.41 7.57
CA MET A 1 -30.55 -30.05 8.30
C MET A 1 -30.92 -28.96 9.29
N ALA A 2 -30.60 -29.13 10.56
CA ALA A 2 -30.79 -28.05 11.54
C ALA A 2 -29.91 -26.88 11.09
N ILE A 3 -30.50 -25.70 10.88
CA ILE A 3 -29.71 -24.48 10.71
C ILE A 3 -29.01 -24.30 12.04
N ASP A 4 -27.68 -24.35 12.03
CA ASP A 4 -26.87 -24.16 13.23
C ASP A 4 -27.23 -22.79 13.81
N SER A 5 -27.84 -22.78 15.00
CA SER A 5 -28.47 -21.57 15.54
C SER A 5 -27.46 -20.58 16.13
N ASN A 6 -26.17 -20.94 16.12
CA ASN A 6 -25.08 -20.17 16.70
C ASN A 6 -23.89 -20.05 15.74
N LEU A 7 -23.07 -19.02 15.93
CA LEU A 7 -21.75 -18.93 15.31
C LEU A 7 -20.85 -20.07 15.76
N SER A 8 -20.11 -20.66 14.82
CA SER A 8 -19.06 -21.63 15.13
C SER A 8 -17.82 -20.96 15.72
N ASP A 9 -16.96 -21.74 16.40
CA ASP A 9 -15.69 -21.24 16.93
C ASP A 9 -14.79 -20.64 15.83
N SER A 10 -14.77 -21.24 14.64
CA SER A 10 -14.05 -20.69 13.49
C SER A 10 -14.61 -19.34 13.05
N GLU A 11 -15.92 -19.16 13.09
CA GLU A 11 -16.56 -17.89 12.75
C GLU A 11 -16.29 -16.80 13.78
N ILE A 12 -16.24 -17.14 15.07
CA ILE A 12 -15.79 -16.22 16.11
C ILE A 12 -14.32 -15.81 15.90
N LYS A 13 -13.44 -16.76 15.54
CA LYS A 13 -12.04 -16.45 15.19
C LYS A 13 -11.95 -15.58 13.94
N ALA A 14 -12.79 -15.82 12.93
CA ALA A 14 -12.82 -15.00 11.72
C ALA A 14 -13.31 -13.57 12.02
N LEU A 15 -14.29 -13.38 12.91
CA LEU A 15 -14.69 -12.06 13.37
C LEU A 15 -13.54 -11.36 14.13
N ALA A 16 -12.83 -12.07 15.00
CA ALA A 16 -11.66 -11.51 15.70
C ALA A 16 -10.54 -11.11 14.74
N TYR A 17 -10.22 -11.96 13.76
CA TYR A 17 -9.10 -11.70 12.85
C TYR A 17 -9.45 -10.70 11.74
N PHE A 18 -10.57 -10.92 11.03
CA PHE A 18 -10.93 -10.10 9.87
C PHE A 18 -11.76 -8.87 10.24
N ALA A 19 -12.79 -9.00 11.07
CA ALA A 19 -13.64 -7.84 11.39
C ALA A 19 -12.96 -6.89 12.39
N VAL A 20 -12.37 -7.41 13.47
CA VAL A 20 -11.66 -6.58 14.44
C VAL A 20 -10.27 -6.24 13.93
N GLY A 21 -9.50 -7.22 13.46
CA GLY A 21 -8.15 -6.98 12.94
C GLY A 21 -8.18 -6.23 11.60
N VAL A 22 -8.48 -6.92 10.50
CA VAL A 22 -8.34 -6.35 9.13
C VAL A 22 -9.18 -5.08 8.92
N SER A 23 -10.49 -5.10 9.23
CA SER A 23 -11.37 -3.96 8.93
C SER A 23 -11.16 -2.76 9.84
N SER A 24 -10.73 -2.96 11.09
CA SER A 24 -10.68 -1.86 12.07
C SER A 24 -9.29 -1.42 12.49
N GLU A 25 -8.33 -2.33 12.67
CA GLU A 25 -7.00 -2.01 13.21
C GLU A 25 -5.94 -2.05 12.09
N GLY A 26 -6.00 -3.08 11.25
CA GLY A 26 -5.06 -3.35 10.17
C GLY A 26 -5.34 -2.61 8.86
N SER A 27 -6.27 -1.65 8.82
CA SER A 27 -6.55 -0.90 7.58
C SER A 27 -6.68 0.62 7.76
N VAL A 28 -6.20 1.35 6.75
CA VAL A 28 -6.35 2.81 6.65
C VAL A 28 -6.86 3.17 5.26
N GLY A 29 -8.10 3.65 5.17
CA GLY A 29 -8.74 3.97 3.89
C GLY A 29 -8.84 2.76 2.94
N GLY A 30 -9.05 1.56 3.50
CA GLY A 30 -9.13 0.30 2.76
C GLY A 30 -7.78 -0.28 2.33
N ARG A 31 -6.65 0.31 2.74
CA ARG A 31 -5.31 -0.25 2.51
C ARG A 31 -4.88 -1.06 3.72
N ASP A 32 -4.35 -2.26 3.48
CA ASP A 32 -3.73 -3.07 4.52
C ASP A 32 -2.44 -2.43 5.03
N VAL A 33 -2.34 -2.26 6.34
CA VAL A 33 -1.20 -1.66 7.04
C VAL A 33 -0.62 -2.59 8.10
N SER A 34 -1.03 -3.86 8.13
CA SER A 34 -0.67 -4.82 9.19
C SER A 34 0.84 -5.13 9.22
N ASN A 35 1.47 -5.18 8.05
CA ASN A 35 2.85 -5.65 7.84
C ASN A 35 3.85 -4.49 7.74
N LYS A 36 3.71 -3.46 8.58
CA LYS A 36 4.64 -2.33 8.67
C LYS A 36 4.73 -1.82 10.10
N LEU A 37 5.86 -1.19 10.44
CA LEU A 37 5.95 -0.43 11.68
C LEU A 37 5.22 0.90 11.52
N SER A 38 4.09 1.01 12.19
CA SER A 38 3.28 2.22 12.28
C SER A 38 3.69 3.03 13.51
N PHE A 39 3.50 4.34 13.45
CA PHE A 39 3.71 5.23 14.59
C PHE A 39 2.46 6.09 14.76
N ALA A 40 1.84 6.01 15.93
CA ALA A 40 0.66 6.81 16.25
C ALA A 40 1.08 8.22 16.68
N GLY A 41 1.36 9.07 15.70
CA GLY A 41 1.84 10.43 15.90
C GLY A 41 2.23 11.11 14.59
N SER A 42 2.85 12.28 14.70
CA SER A 42 3.45 12.96 13.56
C SER A 42 4.97 13.04 13.70
N MET A 43 5.66 13.25 12.59
CA MET A 43 7.09 13.57 12.58
C MET A 43 7.25 15.02 12.15
N HIS A 44 7.89 15.85 12.98
CA HIS A 44 8.21 17.23 12.65
C HIS A 44 9.67 17.50 13.00
N GLU A 45 10.41 18.13 12.09
CA GLU A 45 11.83 18.48 12.28
C GLU A 45 12.71 17.27 12.70
N GLY A 46 12.41 16.07 12.17
CA GLY A 46 13.12 14.84 12.51
C GLY A 46 12.81 14.27 13.89
N LYS A 47 11.77 14.76 14.57
CA LYS A 47 11.31 14.31 15.89
C LYS A 47 9.92 13.70 15.83
N LEU A 48 9.74 12.65 16.62
CA LEU A 48 8.47 11.99 16.88
C LEU A 48 7.63 12.82 17.86
N HIS A 49 6.38 13.06 17.46
CA HIS A 49 5.34 13.68 18.28
C HIS A 49 4.19 12.68 18.45
N PRO A 50 4.23 11.83 19.50
CA PRO A 50 3.25 10.78 19.69
C PRO A 50 1.89 11.33 20.13
N VAL A 51 0.83 10.69 19.66
CA VAL A 51 -0.54 10.91 20.14
C VAL A 51 -0.73 10.15 21.45
N GLY A 52 -1.06 10.87 22.52
CA GLY A 52 -1.26 10.28 23.84
C GLY A 52 0.01 9.61 24.38
N ASN A 53 -0.13 8.35 24.81
CA ASN A 53 0.96 7.51 25.27
C ASN A 53 1.42 6.45 24.23
N SER A 54 1.07 6.64 22.96
CA SER A 54 1.27 5.61 21.95
C SER A 54 2.71 5.60 21.43
N GLY A 55 3.25 4.40 21.21
CA GLY A 55 4.58 4.16 20.65
C GLY A 55 4.55 3.73 19.19
N TYR A 56 5.54 2.92 18.79
CA TYR A 56 5.48 2.17 17.53
C TYR A 56 4.48 1.02 17.65
N SER A 57 3.82 0.66 16.56
CA SER A 57 2.86 -0.45 16.52
C SER A 57 2.98 -1.27 15.24
N PHE A 58 2.49 -2.51 15.29
CA PHE A 58 2.41 -3.41 14.13
C PHE A 58 1.25 -4.40 14.28
N GLY A 59 0.92 -5.11 13.20
CA GLY A 59 0.04 -6.26 13.23
C GLY A 59 -1.40 -5.98 12.84
N THR A 60 -2.12 -7.04 12.47
CA THR A 60 -3.50 -6.96 12.01
C THR A 60 -4.44 -6.61 13.17
N LEU A 61 -4.22 -7.12 14.38
CA LEU A 61 -4.96 -6.69 15.58
C LEU A 61 -4.32 -5.49 16.31
N GLN A 62 -3.27 -4.92 15.72
CA GLN A 62 -2.44 -3.81 16.19
C GLN A 62 -1.94 -3.96 17.64
N THR A 63 -0.64 -4.17 17.79
CA THR A 63 0.06 -4.16 19.08
C THR A 63 0.89 -2.90 19.21
N ASP A 64 0.63 -2.09 20.23
CA ASP A 64 1.46 -0.95 20.60
C ASP A 64 2.66 -1.45 21.41
N LEU A 65 3.86 -1.35 20.84
CA LEU A 65 5.12 -1.77 21.44
C LEU A 65 5.50 -0.96 22.68
N GLY A 66 5.01 0.27 22.81
CA GLY A 66 5.21 1.07 24.02
C GLY A 66 4.36 0.59 25.20
N GLN A 67 3.20 0.00 24.92
CA GLN A 67 2.35 -0.64 25.93
C GLN A 67 2.70 -2.12 26.15
N HIS A 68 3.32 -2.75 25.14
CA HIS A 68 3.79 -4.13 25.13
C HIS A 68 5.30 -4.22 24.82
N PRO A 69 6.18 -3.63 25.64
CA PRO A 69 7.62 -3.58 25.36
C PRO A 69 8.26 -4.98 25.33
N GLU A 70 7.64 -5.99 25.92
CA GLU A 70 8.04 -7.39 25.82
C GLU A 70 8.05 -7.93 24.38
N MET A 71 7.34 -7.28 23.45
CA MET A 71 7.27 -7.69 22.04
C MET A 71 8.43 -7.15 21.20
N ALA A 72 9.09 -6.06 21.63
CA ALA A 72 10.21 -5.47 20.90
C ALA A 72 11.41 -6.45 20.75
N PRO A 73 11.86 -7.18 21.80
CA PRO A 73 12.89 -8.20 21.66
C PRO A 73 12.53 -9.30 20.65
N ALA A 74 11.28 -9.76 20.63
CA ALA A 74 10.84 -10.83 19.73
C ALA A 74 10.86 -10.38 18.26
N LEU A 75 10.42 -9.16 17.99
CA LEU A 75 10.49 -8.55 16.66
C LEU A 75 11.94 -8.42 16.20
N VAL A 76 12.82 -7.84 17.03
CA VAL A 76 14.22 -7.63 16.66
C VAL A 76 14.97 -8.95 16.51
N SER A 77 14.67 -9.96 17.33
CA SER A 77 15.25 -11.31 17.19
C SER A 77 14.85 -11.96 15.86
N SER A 78 13.58 -11.83 15.47
CA SER A 78 13.08 -12.38 14.20
C SER A 78 13.70 -11.66 13.00
N TYR A 79 13.82 -10.34 13.08
CA TYR A 79 14.56 -9.53 12.13
C TYR A 79 16.03 -9.97 12.01
N GLN A 80 16.75 -10.15 13.12
CA GLN A 80 18.15 -10.56 13.12
C GLN A 80 18.36 -11.91 12.44
N ALA A 81 17.48 -12.89 12.71
CA ALA A 81 17.52 -14.19 12.08
C ALA A 81 17.29 -14.09 10.55
N TRP A 82 16.29 -13.31 10.13
CA TRP A 82 16.01 -13.06 8.72
C TRP A 82 17.16 -12.34 8.02
N ALA A 83 17.72 -11.29 8.65
CA ALA A 83 18.84 -10.52 8.11
C ALA A 83 20.07 -11.42 7.96
N ALA A 84 20.40 -12.24 8.97
CA ALA A 84 21.52 -13.17 8.88
C ALA A 84 21.40 -14.17 7.71
N ALA A 85 20.17 -14.60 7.37
CA ALA A 85 19.91 -15.53 6.28
C ALA A 85 19.87 -14.88 4.90
N ASN A 86 19.30 -13.66 4.80
CA ASN A 86 18.96 -13.04 3.51
C ASN A 86 19.82 -11.82 3.15
N GLN A 87 20.26 -11.06 4.16
CA GLN A 87 21.02 -9.82 4.01
C GLN A 87 22.05 -9.69 5.15
N PRO A 88 23.14 -10.48 5.19
CA PRO A 88 24.04 -10.52 6.34
C PRO A 88 24.66 -9.17 6.71
N GLY A 89 24.79 -8.25 5.75
CA GLY A 89 25.26 -6.88 6.00
C GLY A 89 24.27 -6.00 6.78
N TRP A 90 23.03 -6.45 6.98
CA TRP A 90 21.98 -5.72 7.71
C TRP A 90 21.85 -6.17 9.17
N THR A 91 22.59 -7.19 9.61
CA THR A 91 22.56 -7.64 11.00
C THR A 91 23.04 -6.54 11.94
N LEU A 92 22.33 -6.36 13.05
CA LEU A 92 22.69 -5.37 14.07
C LEU A 92 23.83 -5.89 14.94
N THR A 93 24.73 -5.00 15.33
CA THR A 93 25.62 -5.24 16.46
C THR A 93 24.81 -5.31 17.76
N SER A 94 25.37 -5.91 18.82
CA SER A 94 24.67 -6.00 20.12
C SER A 94 24.25 -4.64 20.68
N ALA A 95 25.01 -3.57 20.42
CA ALA A 95 24.65 -2.21 20.84
C ALA A 95 23.47 -1.66 20.03
N GLN A 96 23.47 -1.87 18.70
CA GLN A 96 22.36 -1.47 17.84
C GLN A 96 21.08 -2.26 18.15
N GLU A 97 21.20 -3.56 18.44
CA GLU A 97 20.09 -4.41 18.84
C GLU A 97 19.46 -3.91 20.14
N ALA A 98 20.25 -3.69 21.19
CA ALA A 98 19.77 -3.15 22.45
C ALA A 98 19.10 -1.78 22.28
N GLN A 99 19.71 -0.88 21.49
CA GLN A 99 19.13 0.43 21.19
C GLN A 99 17.80 0.31 20.44
N THR A 100 17.71 -0.59 19.46
CA THR A 100 16.51 -0.79 18.64
C THR A 100 15.36 -1.34 19.48
N ILE A 101 15.65 -2.32 20.34
CA ILE A 101 14.67 -2.87 21.28
C ILE A 101 14.15 -1.77 22.21
N ASN A 102 15.05 -0.97 22.79
CA ASN A 102 14.66 0.16 23.63
C ASN A 102 13.80 1.15 22.83
N ASP A 103 14.22 1.52 21.62
CA ASP A 103 13.55 2.55 20.82
C ASP A 103 12.13 2.17 20.42
N LEU A 104 11.93 0.90 20.06
CA LEU A 104 10.65 0.31 19.74
C LEU A 104 9.73 0.24 20.96
N GLY A 105 10.28 -0.10 22.13
CA GLY A 105 9.54 -0.28 23.39
C GLY A 105 9.17 1.01 24.13
N ARG A 106 9.52 2.19 23.59
CA ARG A 106 9.17 3.47 24.23
C ARG A 106 7.70 3.81 24.02
N ASP A 107 7.03 4.14 25.12
CA ASP A 107 5.71 4.75 25.08
C ASP A 107 5.78 6.25 24.74
N GLY A 108 4.62 6.85 24.50
CA GLY A 108 4.53 8.25 24.07
C GLY A 108 5.06 9.25 25.10
N HIS A 109 5.06 8.94 26.39
CA HIS A 109 5.70 9.79 27.41
C HIS A 109 7.22 9.70 27.30
N THR A 110 7.77 8.48 27.24
CA THR A 110 9.21 8.25 27.13
C THR A 110 9.78 8.88 25.85
N ILE A 111 9.05 8.79 24.73
CA ILE A 111 9.43 9.46 23.48
C ILE A 111 9.53 10.99 23.66
N LYS A 112 8.58 11.61 24.37
CA LYS A 112 8.60 13.07 24.64
C LYS A 112 9.77 13.45 25.56
N ASP A 113 10.01 12.66 26.61
CA ASP A 113 11.09 12.88 27.57
C ASP A 113 12.46 12.74 26.89
N GLU A 114 12.59 11.86 25.90
CA GLU A 114 13.75 11.70 25.04
C GLU A 114 13.75 12.64 23.81
N HIS A 115 13.07 13.78 23.90
CA HIS A 115 13.05 14.83 22.89
C HIS A 115 12.58 14.38 21.49
N GLY A 116 11.70 13.38 21.43
CA GLY A 116 11.12 12.86 20.19
C GLY A 116 12.10 12.08 19.33
N ARG A 117 13.18 11.53 19.89
CA ARG A 117 14.19 10.82 19.09
C ARG A 117 13.57 9.61 18.35
N PRO A 118 13.68 9.51 17.00
CA PRO A 118 13.18 8.36 16.25
C PRO A 118 14.11 7.14 16.35
N LEU A 119 13.67 6.00 15.80
CA LEU A 119 14.60 4.91 15.47
C LEU A 119 15.67 5.43 14.49
N ASP A 120 16.84 4.79 14.50
CA ASP A 120 17.81 4.95 13.42
C ASP A 120 17.15 4.69 12.06
N ALA A 121 17.32 5.61 11.11
CA ALA A 121 16.60 5.58 9.84
C ALA A 121 16.96 4.34 9.01
N THR A 122 18.21 3.89 9.07
CA THR A 122 18.69 2.70 8.34
C THR A 122 18.10 1.44 8.96
N VAL A 123 18.18 1.32 10.29
CA VAL A 123 17.57 0.21 11.02
C VAL A 123 16.07 0.15 10.78
N LYS A 124 15.38 1.28 10.79
CA LYS A 124 13.95 1.33 10.51
C LYS A 124 13.63 0.88 9.08
N ALA A 125 14.38 1.32 8.08
CA ALA A 125 14.19 0.87 6.70
C ALA A 125 14.39 -0.65 6.55
N HIS A 126 15.38 -1.22 7.24
CA HIS A 126 15.61 -2.67 7.22
C HIS A 126 14.50 -3.44 7.95
N LEU A 127 14.00 -2.94 9.08
CA LEU A 127 12.84 -3.51 9.76
C LEU A 127 11.59 -3.46 8.88
N ASP A 128 11.34 -2.34 8.18
CA ASP A 128 10.22 -2.23 7.24
C ASP A 128 10.37 -3.21 6.05
N ALA A 129 11.60 -3.49 5.59
CA ALA A 129 11.87 -4.50 4.59
C ALA A 129 11.61 -5.93 5.10
N PHE A 130 12.05 -6.23 6.33
CA PHE A 130 11.73 -7.49 7.01
C PHE A 130 10.23 -7.69 7.14
N MET A 131 9.49 -6.68 7.62
CA MET A 131 8.03 -6.76 7.82
C MET A 131 7.27 -7.06 6.51
N LYS A 132 7.82 -6.67 5.36
CA LYS A 132 7.27 -6.99 4.03
C LYS A 132 7.67 -8.37 3.48
N SER A 133 8.66 -9.03 4.08
CA SER A 133 9.10 -10.37 3.68
C SER A 133 8.16 -11.46 4.21
N ASP A 134 8.21 -12.66 3.64
CA ASP A 134 7.39 -13.79 4.12
C ASP A 134 7.67 -14.14 5.59
N ASP A 135 8.91 -14.00 6.06
CA ASP A 135 9.27 -14.20 7.46
C ASP A 135 8.65 -13.13 8.38
N GLY A 136 8.65 -11.86 7.95
CA GLY A 136 8.02 -10.77 8.69
C GLY A 136 6.50 -10.88 8.71
N ILE A 137 5.88 -11.18 7.57
CA ILE A 137 4.43 -11.44 7.48
C ILE A 137 4.06 -12.64 8.37
N SER A 138 4.86 -13.71 8.36
CA SER A 138 4.65 -14.85 9.25
C SER A 138 4.80 -14.50 10.72
N PHE A 139 5.80 -13.70 11.08
CA PHE A 139 5.99 -13.22 12.46
C PHE A 139 4.78 -12.44 12.96
N VAL A 140 4.30 -11.49 12.15
CA VAL A 140 3.10 -10.69 12.43
C VAL A 140 1.88 -11.59 12.58
N HIS A 141 1.68 -12.49 11.61
CA HIS A 141 0.55 -13.40 11.63
C HIS A 141 0.55 -14.32 12.85
N ASP A 142 1.69 -14.94 13.20
CA ASP A 142 1.80 -15.81 14.36
C ASP A 142 1.51 -15.06 15.67
N HIS A 143 1.85 -13.77 15.72
CA HIS A 143 1.48 -12.89 16.82
C HIS A 143 -0.03 -12.63 16.88
N ASP A 144 -0.63 -12.24 15.75
CA ASP A 144 -2.08 -12.00 15.65
C ASP A 144 -2.88 -13.27 16.00
N VAL A 145 -2.41 -14.46 15.60
CA VAL A 145 -3.03 -15.75 15.94
C VAL A 145 -3.05 -15.98 17.45
N ARG A 146 -1.95 -15.66 18.15
CA ARG A 146 -1.93 -15.75 19.62
C ARG A 146 -2.91 -14.76 20.26
N GLN A 147 -3.02 -13.55 19.72
CA GLN A 147 -3.95 -12.53 20.20
C GLN A 147 -5.41 -12.95 20.00
N VAL A 148 -5.77 -13.48 18.82
CA VAL A 148 -7.08 -14.09 18.58
C VAL A 148 -7.34 -15.25 19.55
N GLY A 149 -6.33 -16.07 19.82
CA GLY A 149 -6.40 -17.13 20.83
C GLY A 149 -6.79 -16.59 22.22
N GLN A 150 -6.26 -15.43 22.63
CA GLN A 150 -6.64 -14.79 23.90
C GLN A 150 -8.05 -14.22 23.87
N LEU A 151 -8.44 -13.54 22.78
CA LEU A 151 -9.77 -12.95 22.62
C LEU A 151 -10.88 -14.01 22.53
N THR A 152 -10.54 -15.25 22.20
CA THR A 152 -11.49 -16.37 22.04
C THR A 152 -11.30 -17.49 23.07
N ARG A 153 -10.46 -17.25 24.09
CA ARG A 153 -10.11 -18.27 25.08
C ARG A 153 -11.30 -18.69 25.92
N LYS A 154 -11.40 -19.99 26.18
CA LYS A 154 -12.35 -20.55 27.15
C LYS A 154 -11.88 -20.28 28.57
N GLY A 155 -12.84 -20.15 29.48
CA GLY A 155 -12.56 -20.07 30.92
C GLY A 155 -12.12 -21.43 31.49
N ASP A 156 -11.59 -21.41 32.71
CA ASP A 156 -11.26 -22.64 33.45
C ASP A 156 -12.49 -23.26 34.14
N GLY A 157 -13.66 -22.61 34.03
CA GLY A 157 -14.90 -23.03 34.66
C GLY A 157 -14.96 -22.74 36.17
N TYR A 158 -13.99 -22.00 36.72
CA TYR A 158 -13.89 -21.71 38.14
C TYR A 158 -13.56 -20.23 38.42
N LYS A 159 -12.28 -19.85 38.38
CA LYS A 159 -11.85 -18.47 38.70
C LYS A 159 -11.76 -17.60 37.45
N ASP A 160 -11.43 -18.23 36.34
CA ASP A 160 -11.28 -17.57 35.07
C ASP A 160 -12.52 -17.84 34.21
N ARG A 161 -13.28 -16.77 33.97
CA ARG A 161 -14.53 -16.84 33.20
C ARG A 161 -14.32 -16.88 31.69
N GLY A 162 -13.07 -16.86 31.22
CA GLY A 162 -12.76 -16.82 29.80
C GLY A 162 -12.75 -15.39 29.26
N SER A 163 -12.64 -15.27 27.94
CA SER A 163 -12.70 -13.98 27.25
C SER A 163 -14.07 -13.32 27.35
N ALA A 164 -14.16 -12.07 26.89
CA ALA A 164 -15.40 -11.32 26.82
C ALA A 164 -16.45 -12.00 25.94
N VAL A 165 -16.03 -12.56 24.80
CA VAL A 165 -16.95 -13.26 23.87
C VAL A 165 -17.41 -14.60 24.45
N GLU A 166 -16.55 -15.34 25.15
CA GLU A 166 -16.93 -16.59 25.83
C GLU A 166 -18.03 -16.34 26.87
N GLN A 167 -17.86 -15.28 27.68
CA GLN A 167 -18.87 -14.90 28.66
C GLN A 167 -20.15 -14.37 28.02
N LEU A 168 -20.04 -13.60 26.92
CA LEU A 168 -21.19 -13.13 26.14
C LEU A 168 -22.02 -14.31 25.61
N GLN A 169 -21.37 -15.35 25.06
CA GLN A 169 -22.03 -16.54 24.52
C GLN A 169 -22.87 -17.28 25.58
N ALA A 170 -22.55 -17.12 26.87
CA ALA A 170 -23.33 -17.69 27.96
C ALA A 170 -24.61 -16.91 28.29
N THR A 171 -24.74 -15.64 27.86
CA THR A 171 -25.87 -14.76 28.20
C THR A 171 -27.17 -15.15 27.48
N SER A 172 -28.31 -14.82 28.09
CA SER A 172 -29.62 -15.02 27.45
C SER A 172 -29.76 -14.18 26.17
N LEU A 173 -29.28 -12.93 26.19
CA LEU A 173 -29.29 -12.03 25.04
C LEU A 173 -28.68 -12.69 23.80
N TYR A 174 -27.46 -13.23 23.94
CA TYR A 174 -26.75 -13.86 22.83
C TYR A 174 -27.43 -15.16 22.35
N LYS A 175 -27.85 -16.01 23.29
CA LYS A 175 -28.51 -17.30 22.96
C LYS A 175 -29.84 -17.13 22.25
N SER A 176 -30.56 -16.04 22.50
CA SER A 176 -31.82 -15.72 21.81
C SER A 176 -31.65 -14.86 20.54
N ALA A 177 -30.45 -14.35 20.29
CA ALA A 177 -30.17 -13.45 19.18
C ALA A 177 -30.16 -14.20 17.84
N THR A 178 -30.43 -13.47 16.76
CA THR A 178 -30.19 -13.97 15.39
C THR A 178 -28.69 -14.14 15.17
N VAL A 179 -28.28 -14.95 14.18
CA VAL A 179 -26.85 -15.09 13.82
C VAL A 179 -26.22 -13.75 13.45
N ASP A 180 -26.97 -12.88 12.77
CA ASP A 180 -26.54 -11.52 12.44
C ASP A 180 -26.25 -10.69 13.70
N ASP A 181 -27.14 -10.74 14.68
CA ASP A 181 -26.97 -10.04 15.95
C ASP A 181 -25.88 -10.67 16.81
N GLN A 182 -25.72 -11.99 16.80
CA GLN A 182 -24.61 -12.68 17.44
C GLN A 182 -23.26 -12.22 16.87
N ALA A 183 -23.15 -12.07 15.55
CA ALA A 183 -21.92 -11.58 14.91
C ALA A 183 -21.59 -10.14 15.35
N LYS A 184 -22.60 -9.26 15.41
CA LYS A 184 -22.41 -7.88 15.88
C LYS A 184 -22.05 -7.82 17.36
N LEU A 185 -22.79 -8.53 18.23
CA LEU A 185 -22.51 -8.60 19.67
C LEU A 185 -21.10 -9.15 19.94
N ALA A 186 -20.74 -10.26 19.28
CA ALA A 186 -19.40 -10.84 19.41
C ALA A 186 -18.32 -9.85 18.97
N THR A 187 -18.52 -9.16 17.85
CA THR A 187 -17.57 -8.18 17.31
C THR A 187 -17.37 -7.01 18.27
N ILE A 188 -18.44 -6.47 18.87
CA ILE A 188 -18.34 -5.39 19.86
C ILE A 188 -17.51 -5.84 21.06
N MET A 189 -17.76 -7.05 21.59
CA MET A 189 -17.04 -7.54 22.77
C MET A 189 -15.59 -7.89 22.46
N LEU A 190 -15.31 -8.51 21.31
CA LEU A 190 -13.95 -8.79 20.82
C LEU A 190 -13.16 -7.49 20.67
N LYS A 191 -13.75 -6.46 20.05
CA LYS A 191 -13.11 -5.16 19.87
C LYS A 191 -12.85 -4.47 21.20
N LEU A 192 -13.82 -4.47 22.09
CA LEU A 192 -13.70 -3.84 23.41
C LEU A 192 -12.59 -4.50 24.24
N GLU A 193 -12.53 -5.83 24.26
CA GLU A 193 -11.45 -6.55 24.94
C GLU A 193 -10.09 -6.32 24.26
N ASN A 194 -10.02 -6.28 22.91
CA ASN A 194 -8.78 -5.98 22.19
C ASN A 194 -8.19 -4.62 22.57
N GLN A 195 -9.05 -3.59 22.71
CA GLN A 195 -8.60 -2.22 22.98
C GLN A 195 -8.35 -1.92 24.46
N SER A 196 -9.00 -2.64 25.37
CA SER A 196 -9.06 -2.25 26.79
C SER A 196 -8.86 -3.40 27.78
N GLY A 197 -8.60 -4.61 27.29
CA GLY A 197 -8.54 -5.81 28.10
C GLY A 197 -9.78 -5.94 28.99
N HIS A 198 -9.56 -6.18 30.28
CA HIS A 198 -10.63 -6.39 31.27
C HIS A 198 -11.23 -5.09 31.83
N ALA A 199 -10.86 -3.90 31.33
CA ALA A 199 -11.26 -2.64 31.96
C ALA A 199 -12.76 -2.36 31.90
N TYR A 200 -13.41 -2.65 30.76
CA TYR A 200 -14.77 -2.19 30.49
C TYR A 200 -15.80 -3.30 30.26
N TYR A 201 -15.45 -4.36 29.52
CA TYR A 201 -16.40 -5.40 29.15
C TYR A 201 -17.13 -6.07 30.32
N PRO A 202 -16.55 -6.24 31.54
CA PRO A 202 -17.27 -6.87 32.65
C PRO A 202 -18.52 -6.09 33.08
N LYS A 203 -18.50 -4.76 32.95
CA LYS A 203 -19.67 -3.91 33.27
C LYS A 203 -20.76 -4.06 32.21
N ILE A 204 -20.38 -4.15 30.93
CA ILE A 204 -21.31 -4.40 29.82
C ILE A 204 -21.99 -5.75 30.01
N LEU A 205 -21.22 -6.82 30.29
CA LEU A 205 -21.76 -8.15 30.58
C LEU A 205 -22.69 -8.16 31.79
N LYS A 206 -22.39 -7.36 32.82
CA LYS A 206 -23.26 -7.21 33.98
C LYS A 206 -24.61 -6.60 33.58
N SER A 207 -24.62 -5.47 32.85
CA SER A 207 -25.84 -4.83 32.36
C SER A 207 -26.66 -5.73 31.43
N ILE A 208 -26.01 -6.57 30.60
CA ILE A 208 -26.70 -7.61 29.79
C ILE A 208 -27.40 -8.63 30.70
N ASN A 209 -26.70 -9.17 31.70
CA ASN A 209 -27.24 -10.19 32.60
C ASN A 209 -28.36 -9.64 33.52
N GLU A 210 -28.32 -8.36 33.85
CA GLU A 210 -29.37 -7.66 34.61
C GLU A 210 -30.58 -7.29 33.73
N GLY A 211 -30.51 -7.52 32.41
CA GLY A 211 -31.59 -7.24 31.46
C GLY A 211 -31.73 -5.76 31.10
N GLU A 212 -30.73 -4.94 31.41
CA GLU A 212 -30.68 -3.52 31.06
C GLU A 212 -30.42 -3.32 29.56
N LEU A 213 -29.60 -4.20 28.97
CA LEU A 213 -29.31 -4.21 27.52
C LEU A 213 -30.00 -5.39 26.85
N LYS A 214 -30.82 -5.12 25.84
CA LYS A 214 -31.76 -6.10 25.28
C LYS A 214 -31.50 -6.43 23.82
N ASN A 215 -30.62 -5.69 23.15
CA ASN A 215 -30.32 -5.84 21.73
C ASN A 215 -28.94 -5.26 21.40
N VAL A 216 -28.53 -5.36 20.13
CA VAL A 216 -27.25 -4.84 19.62
C VAL A 216 -27.11 -3.33 19.83
N ASP A 217 -28.18 -2.55 19.61
CA ASP A 217 -28.14 -1.09 19.69
C ASP A 217 -27.94 -0.61 21.14
N ASP A 218 -28.55 -1.28 22.11
CA ASP A 218 -28.35 -0.98 23.53
C ASP A 218 -26.87 -1.18 23.93
N VAL A 219 -26.29 -2.32 23.53
CA VAL A 219 -24.88 -2.65 23.79
C VAL A 219 -23.96 -1.63 23.09
N LYS A 220 -24.23 -1.33 21.82
CA LYS A 220 -23.49 -0.35 21.03
C LYS A 220 -23.52 1.03 21.70
N HIS A 221 -24.70 1.49 22.11
CA HIS A 221 -24.87 2.78 22.75
C HIS A 221 -24.13 2.85 24.09
N GLN A 222 -24.18 1.80 24.91
CA GLN A 222 -23.46 1.78 26.17
C GLN A 222 -21.93 1.77 25.97
N VAL A 223 -21.43 1.03 24.98
CA VAL A 223 -19.99 1.01 24.64
C VAL A 223 -19.52 2.36 24.08
N ALA A 224 -20.29 2.97 23.18
CA ALA A 224 -20.00 4.31 22.67
C ALA A 224 -19.92 5.37 23.78
N GLY A 225 -20.71 5.20 24.84
CA GLY A 225 -20.74 6.08 26.01
C GLY A 225 -19.64 5.87 27.04
N ILE A 226 -18.73 4.90 26.88
CA ILE A 226 -17.65 4.63 27.85
C ILE A 226 -16.71 5.83 27.99
N LEU A 227 -16.33 6.43 26.87
CA LEU A 227 -15.46 7.60 26.82
C LEU A 227 -16.20 8.79 26.22
N PRO A 228 -15.98 10.01 26.75
CA PRO A 228 -16.59 11.19 26.19
C PRO A 228 -16.10 11.43 24.75
N ARG A 229 -17.02 11.88 23.90
CA ARG A 229 -16.69 12.45 22.59
C ARG A 229 -15.82 13.70 22.76
N SER A 230 -15.12 14.09 21.69
CA SER A 230 -14.33 15.32 21.70
C SER A 230 -15.20 16.57 21.88
N LYS A 231 -14.59 17.73 22.17
CA LYS A 231 -15.30 19.02 22.23
C LYS A 231 -16.05 19.36 20.92
N ASP A 232 -15.55 18.87 19.79
CA ASP A 232 -16.16 19.03 18.47
C ASP A 232 -17.15 17.90 18.14
N ASN A 233 -17.61 17.16 19.15
CA ASN A 233 -18.52 16.03 19.05
C ASN A 233 -17.99 14.85 18.18
N LYS A 234 -16.66 14.74 18.01
CA LYS A 234 -16.06 13.61 17.29
C LYS A 234 -16.11 12.34 18.17
N PRO A 235 -16.36 11.16 17.58
CA PRO A 235 -16.34 9.89 18.30
C PRO A 235 -15.06 9.69 19.11
N SER A 236 -15.16 9.01 20.25
CA SER A 236 -13.98 8.50 20.95
C SER A 236 -13.30 7.40 20.12
N TYR A 237 -12.05 7.04 20.46
CA TYR A 237 -11.36 5.94 19.76
C TYR A 237 -12.05 4.58 19.98
N ILE A 238 -12.73 4.39 21.12
CA ILE A 238 -13.54 3.19 21.40
C ILE A 238 -14.77 3.16 20.49
N GLU A 239 -15.48 4.30 20.37
CA GLU A 239 -16.65 4.41 19.51
C GLU A 239 -16.28 4.21 18.03
N ALA A 240 -15.28 4.95 17.53
CA ALA A 240 -14.85 4.86 16.14
C ALA A 240 -14.33 3.45 15.79
N GLY A 241 -13.51 2.86 16.67
CA GLY A 241 -13.00 1.50 16.47
C GLY A 241 -14.14 0.46 16.46
N MET A 242 -15.12 0.59 17.34
CA MET A 242 -16.28 -0.29 17.36
C MET A 242 -17.08 -0.18 16.05
N ASP A 243 -17.31 1.03 15.54
CA ASP A 243 -18.03 1.23 14.27
C ASP A 243 -17.29 0.60 13.08
N HIS A 244 -15.97 0.75 13.00
CA HIS A 244 -15.16 0.09 11.97
C HIS A 244 -15.22 -1.44 12.07
N ALA A 245 -15.16 -1.99 13.29
CA ALA A 245 -15.28 -3.43 13.50
C ALA A 245 -16.67 -3.95 13.10
N LEU A 246 -17.74 -3.21 13.41
CA LEU A 246 -19.10 -3.55 12.99
C LEU A 246 -19.30 -3.50 11.47
N ASN A 247 -18.59 -2.62 10.76
CA ASN A 247 -18.55 -2.67 9.30
C ASN A 247 -17.90 -3.98 8.81
N GLY A 248 -16.80 -4.42 9.45
CA GLY A 248 -16.21 -5.73 9.22
C GLY A 248 -17.19 -6.89 9.50
N ALA A 249 -17.98 -6.81 10.59
CA ALA A 249 -19.03 -7.80 10.86
C ALA A 249 -20.10 -7.84 9.76
N ASN A 250 -20.46 -6.69 9.19
CA ASN A 250 -21.37 -6.63 8.04
C ASN A 250 -20.74 -7.26 6.79
N ALA A 251 -19.42 -7.10 6.57
CA ALA A 251 -18.71 -7.80 5.49
C ALA A 251 -18.73 -9.32 5.72
N PHE A 252 -18.44 -9.78 6.94
CA PHE A 252 -18.57 -11.19 7.33
C PHE A 252 -19.96 -11.74 7.01
N LEU A 253 -21.03 -11.04 7.41
CA LEU A 253 -22.40 -11.50 7.17
C LEU A 253 -22.75 -11.55 5.67
N LYS A 254 -22.27 -10.58 4.88
CA LYS A 254 -22.45 -10.60 3.42
C LYS A 254 -21.78 -11.82 2.77
N ILE A 255 -20.57 -12.16 3.19
CA ILE A 255 -19.80 -13.29 2.65
C ILE A 255 -20.43 -14.61 3.11
N ARG A 256 -20.77 -14.71 4.41
CA ARG A 256 -21.42 -15.88 5.01
C ARG A 256 -22.73 -16.22 4.29
N ASN A 257 -23.52 -15.19 3.99
CA ASN A 257 -24.83 -15.30 3.35
C ASN A 257 -24.76 -15.15 1.82
N ALA A 258 -23.56 -15.18 1.23
CA ALA A 258 -23.39 -15.11 -0.22
C ALA A 258 -24.06 -16.32 -0.90
N ASP A 259 -24.51 -16.13 -2.15
CA ASP A 259 -25.10 -17.18 -2.97
C ASP A 259 -24.20 -18.43 -2.95
N PRO A 260 -24.71 -19.61 -2.56
CA PRO A 260 -23.94 -20.85 -2.54
C PRO A 260 -23.25 -21.20 -3.87
N GLN A 261 -23.72 -20.66 -4.99
CA GLN A 261 -23.10 -20.84 -6.31
C GLN A 261 -22.02 -19.79 -6.65
N SER A 262 -21.82 -18.79 -5.80
CA SER A 262 -20.82 -17.75 -6.04
C SER A 262 -19.41 -18.17 -5.64
N ASP A 263 -18.41 -17.73 -6.41
CA ASP A 263 -16.99 -17.95 -6.09
C ASP A 263 -16.60 -17.38 -4.71
N LEU A 264 -17.26 -16.30 -4.28
CA LEU A 264 -17.03 -15.72 -2.96
C LEU A 264 -17.50 -16.66 -1.84
N HIS A 265 -18.64 -17.32 -2.02
CA HIS A 265 -19.10 -18.35 -1.08
C HIS A 265 -18.11 -19.52 -1.03
N GLN A 266 -17.62 -20.00 -2.18
CA GLN A 266 -16.63 -21.08 -2.21
C GLN A 266 -15.30 -20.67 -1.54
N SER A 267 -14.83 -19.46 -1.81
CA SER A 267 -13.63 -18.90 -1.17
C SER A 267 -13.81 -18.85 0.35
N TRP A 268 -14.99 -18.40 0.80
CA TRP A 268 -15.33 -18.37 2.22
C TRP A 268 -15.32 -19.75 2.86
N GLN A 269 -15.90 -20.77 2.23
CA GLN A 269 -15.88 -22.14 2.77
C GLN A 269 -14.45 -22.67 2.94
N ASN A 270 -13.55 -22.32 2.02
CA ASN A 270 -12.15 -22.73 2.09
C ASN A 270 -11.40 -22.01 3.23
N VAL A 271 -11.65 -20.71 3.40
CA VAL A 271 -11.01 -19.89 4.43
C VAL A 271 -11.56 -20.18 5.82
N ILE A 272 -12.87 -20.35 5.98
CA ILE A 272 -13.49 -20.52 7.31
C ILE A 272 -13.15 -21.86 7.97
N ALA A 273 -12.67 -22.83 7.20
CA ALA A 273 -12.11 -24.07 7.74
C ALA A 273 -10.86 -23.81 8.61
N ASP A 274 -10.06 -22.80 8.25
CA ASP A 274 -8.94 -22.30 9.04
C ASP A 274 -8.75 -20.79 8.78
N PRO A 275 -9.52 -19.92 9.46
CA PRO A 275 -9.48 -18.48 9.23
C PRO A 275 -8.15 -17.85 9.66
N LEU A 276 -7.30 -18.62 10.35
CA LEU A 276 -6.00 -18.25 10.87
C LEU A 276 -4.88 -18.94 10.09
N VAL A 277 -5.13 -19.35 8.84
CA VAL A 277 -4.08 -19.88 7.97
C VAL A 277 -3.02 -18.81 7.71
N ASN A 278 -1.74 -19.20 7.80
CA ASN A 278 -0.65 -18.28 7.51
C ASN A 278 -0.68 -17.87 6.02
N PRO A 279 -0.82 -16.58 5.71
CA PRO A 279 -1.04 -16.11 4.33
C PRO A 279 0.15 -16.38 3.40
N THR A 280 1.37 -16.47 3.93
CA THR A 280 2.57 -16.77 3.14
C THR A 280 2.65 -18.25 2.75
N LYS A 281 1.94 -19.11 3.51
CA LYS A 281 1.93 -20.57 3.32
C LYS A 281 0.64 -21.07 2.66
N ALA A 282 -0.44 -20.27 2.70
CA ALA A 282 -1.75 -20.63 2.17
C ALA A 282 -1.72 -21.08 0.70
N GLY A 283 -0.83 -20.52 -0.13
CA GLY A 283 -0.67 -20.91 -1.54
C GLY A 283 0.28 -22.09 -1.79
N LEU A 284 0.98 -22.58 -0.76
CA LEU A 284 2.01 -23.62 -0.90
C LEU A 284 1.47 -25.04 -0.68
N ASP A 285 0.27 -25.18 -0.10
CA ASP A 285 -0.35 -26.48 0.12
C ASP A 285 -0.92 -27.04 -1.19
N SER A 286 -0.21 -28.03 -1.75
CA SER A 286 -0.62 -28.73 -2.97
C SER A 286 -2.00 -29.41 -2.89
N THR A 287 -2.52 -29.65 -1.67
CA THR A 287 -3.86 -30.22 -1.46
C THR A 287 -4.96 -29.17 -1.49
N LYS A 288 -4.60 -27.88 -1.34
CA LYS A 288 -5.52 -26.72 -1.34
C LYS A 288 -4.99 -25.60 -2.25
N PRO A 289 -4.87 -25.84 -3.57
CA PRO A 289 -4.16 -24.94 -4.49
C PRO A 289 -4.78 -23.55 -4.65
N THR A 290 -6.03 -23.34 -4.22
CA THR A 290 -6.73 -22.05 -4.29
C THR A 290 -6.71 -21.29 -2.95
N LEU A 291 -6.26 -21.89 -1.85
CA LEU A 291 -6.44 -21.30 -0.51
C LEU A 291 -5.79 -19.93 -0.38
N GLY A 292 -4.63 -19.70 -1.01
CA GLY A 292 -4.00 -18.38 -1.06
C GLY A 292 -4.86 -17.33 -1.79
N SER A 293 -5.42 -17.66 -2.95
CA SER A 293 -6.31 -16.74 -3.69
C SER A 293 -7.65 -16.53 -2.97
N ASP A 294 -8.17 -17.58 -2.35
CA ASP A 294 -9.43 -17.56 -1.60
C ASP A 294 -9.30 -16.69 -0.35
N TYR A 295 -8.18 -16.82 0.38
CA TYR A 295 -7.85 -15.98 1.52
C TYR A 295 -7.79 -14.50 1.14
N ASN A 296 -7.11 -14.17 0.03
CA ASN A 296 -7.03 -12.79 -0.45
C ASN A 296 -8.41 -12.26 -0.86
N ALA A 297 -9.22 -13.06 -1.58
CA ALA A 297 -10.57 -12.67 -1.98
C ALA A 297 -11.48 -12.36 -0.77
N VAL A 298 -11.39 -13.17 0.29
CA VAL A 298 -12.10 -12.92 1.55
C VAL A 298 -11.56 -11.67 2.24
N LYS A 299 -10.23 -11.54 2.39
CA LYS A 299 -9.60 -10.40 3.06
C LYS A 299 -9.96 -9.05 2.42
N GLU A 300 -10.04 -8.99 1.09
CA GLU A 300 -10.45 -7.79 0.35
C GLU A 300 -11.85 -7.29 0.73
N GLN A 301 -12.78 -8.20 1.01
CA GLN A 301 -14.13 -7.80 1.46
C GLN A 301 -14.09 -7.05 2.80
N PHE A 302 -13.15 -7.43 3.68
CA PHE A 302 -12.97 -6.79 4.98
C PHE A 302 -12.20 -5.49 4.89
N LEU A 303 -11.21 -5.38 3.99
CA LEU A 303 -10.51 -4.12 3.72
C LEU A 303 -11.48 -3.05 3.20
N HIS A 304 -12.45 -3.44 2.38
CA HIS A 304 -13.44 -2.54 1.79
C HIS A 304 -14.76 -2.44 2.57
N ALA A 305 -14.81 -2.97 3.79
CA ALA A 305 -16.02 -3.01 4.61
C ALA A 305 -16.63 -1.61 4.90
N ASN A 306 -15.80 -0.57 4.95
CA ASN A 306 -16.21 0.80 5.25
C ASN A 306 -16.82 1.58 4.06
N GLY A 307 -16.90 0.98 2.86
CA GLY A 307 -17.60 1.51 1.69
C GLY A 307 -17.60 3.05 1.56
N SER A 308 -16.53 3.65 1.05
CA SER A 308 -16.65 5.02 0.53
C SER A 308 -17.74 5.02 -0.54
N VAL A 309 -18.81 5.77 -0.30
CA VAL A 309 -19.89 6.04 -1.25
C VAL A 309 -19.31 6.66 -2.51
N GLN A 310 -18.94 5.83 -3.48
CA GLN A 310 -19.01 6.12 -4.90
C GLN A 310 -19.57 4.87 -5.58
N GLU A 311 -20.52 5.13 -6.47
CA GLU A 311 -21.53 4.22 -7.00
C GLU A 311 -21.04 2.82 -7.39
N GLN A 312 -21.85 1.85 -6.98
CA GLN A 312 -22.01 0.58 -7.66
C GLN A 312 -22.33 0.85 -9.14
N LYS A 313 -21.39 0.51 -10.03
CA LYS A 313 -21.74 0.03 -11.36
C LYS A 313 -21.44 -1.47 -11.41
N GLN A 314 -22.51 -2.25 -11.50
CA GLN A 314 -22.50 -3.69 -11.72
C GLN A 314 -21.51 -4.08 -12.82
N THR A 315 -20.56 -4.96 -12.51
CA THR A 315 -20.29 -6.15 -13.33
C THR A 315 -19.93 -7.31 -12.40
N ALA A 316 -20.63 -8.42 -12.56
CA ALA A 316 -20.50 -9.63 -11.78
C ALA A 316 -19.44 -10.56 -12.39
N HIS A 317 -18.55 -11.07 -11.51
CA HIS A 317 -17.81 -12.36 -11.52
C HIS A 317 -16.91 -12.71 -12.74
N THR A 318 -15.71 -13.30 -12.64
CA THR A 318 -14.90 -13.89 -11.56
C THR A 318 -13.49 -14.29 -12.04
N SER A 319 -12.68 -14.71 -11.05
CA SER A 319 -11.35 -15.34 -11.11
C SER A 319 -10.17 -14.38 -11.18
N GLY A 320 -9.69 -13.98 -10.01
CA GLY A 320 -8.61 -13.01 -9.83
C GLY A 320 -7.21 -13.50 -10.24
N LEU A 321 -7.06 -14.65 -10.90
CA LEU A 321 -5.81 -15.05 -11.55
C LEU A 321 -6.10 -15.67 -12.93
N LEU A 322 -5.86 -14.91 -14.00
CA LEU A 322 -5.91 -15.43 -15.37
C LEU A 322 -4.49 -15.83 -15.81
N ARG A 323 -4.29 -17.11 -16.14
CA ARG A 323 -2.99 -17.69 -16.53
C ARG A 323 -3.14 -18.59 -17.76
N GLU A 324 -2.01 -18.95 -18.34
CA GLU A 324 -1.94 -19.82 -19.53
C GLU A 324 -2.76 -21.11 -19.37
N GLY A 325 -3.61 -21.40 -20.36
CA GLY A 325 -4.56 -22.51 -20.35
C GLY A 325 -5.96 -22.17 -19.82
N ALA A 326 -6.16 -21.01 -19.18
CA ALA A 326 -7.48 -20.56 -18.73
C ALA A 326 -8.42 -20.31 -19.92
N ARG A 327 -9.71 -20.63 -19.74
CA ARG A 327 -10.77 -20.40 -20.74
C ARG A 327 -11.99 -19.74 -20.11
N SER A 328 -12.27 -18.48 -20.43
CA SER A 328 -13.45 -17.76 -19.96
C SER A 328 -13.67 -16.44 -20.72
N GLU A 329 -14.88 -15.87 -20.58
CA GLU A 329 -15.18 -14.51 -21.05
C GLU A 329 -14.22 -13.47 -20.45
N THR A 330 -13.81 -13.66 -19.19
CA THR A 330 -12.87 -12.78 -18.50
C THR A 330 -11.48 -12.77 -19.15
N VAL A 331 -11.05 -13.87 -19.78
CA VAL A 331 -9.84 -13.89 -20.61
C VAL A 331 -10.02 -13.05 -21.87
N ARG A 332 -11.18 -13.13 -22.52
CA ARG A 332 -11.47 -12.29 -23.70
C ARG A 332 -11.52 -10.81 -23.32
N ALA A 333 -12.08 -10.48 -22.16
CA ALA A 333 -12.07 -9.12 -21.62
C ALA A 333 -10.65 -8.63 -21.32
N LEU A 334 -9.81 -9.45 -20.64
CA LEU A 334 -8.40 -9.15 -20.41
C LEU A 334 -7.63 -8.91 -21.71
N GLN A 335 -7.84 -9.76 -22.72
CA GLN A 335 -7.21 -9.57 -24.03
C GLN A 335 -7.70 -8.28 -24.70
N GLY A 336 -8.98 -7.92 -24.53
CA GLY A 336 -9.55 -6.66 -25.00
C GLY A 336 -8.92 -5.44 -24.34
N ASP A 337 -8.77 -5.45 -23.02
CA ASP A 337 -8.12 -4.37 -22.27
C ASP A 337 -6.65 -4.24 -22.66
N LEU A 338 -5.92 -5.35 -22.78
CA LEU A 338 -4.52 -5.36 -23.24
C LEU A 338 -4.38 -4.92 -24.71
N GLN A 339 -5.35 -5.23 -25.57
CA GLN A 339 -5.38 -4.77 -26.96
C GLN A 339 -5.64 -3.26 -27.04
N ALA A 340 -6.58 -2.73 -26.25
CA ALA A 340 -6.86 -1.31 -26.16
C ALA A 340 -5.63 -0.52 -25.67
N LEU A 341 -4.90 -1.10 -24.70
CA LEU A 341 -3.66 -0.56 -24.15
C LEU A 341 -2.43 -0.77 -25.05
N GLY A 342 -2.57 -1.45 -26.19
CA GLY A 342 -1.50 -1.62 -27.18
C GLY A 342 -0.52 -2.77 -26.92
N TYR A 343 -0.82 -3.63 -25.94
CA TYR A 343 -0.03 -4.84 -25.62
C TYR A 343 -0.40 -6.05 -26.50
N ILE A 344 -1.52 -5.96 -27.23
CA ILE A 344 -1.95 -6.95 -28.24
C ILE A 344 -2.28 -6.19 -29.53
N ASP A 345 -1.86 -6.72 -30.68
CA ASP A 345 -2.15 -6.11 -31.99
C ASP A 345 -3.67 -6.08 -32.26
N PRO A 346 -4.25 -4.93 -32.67
CA PRO A 346 -5.67 -4.80 -32.96
C PRO A 346 -6.19 -5.74 -34.07
N GLN A 347 -5.32 -6.32 -34.90
CA GLN A 347 -5.67 -7.33 -35.91
C GLN A 347 -5.79 -8.75 -35.33
N VAL A 348 -5.36 -8.98 -34.09
CA VAL A 348 -5.47 -10.27 -33.40
C VAL A 348 -6.90 -10.48 -32.91
N GLN A 349 -7.49 -11.60 -33.27
CA GLN A 349 -8.87 -11.93 -32.93
C GLN A 349 -8.96 -12.41 -31.47
N LEU A 350 -9.66 -11.63 -30.64
CA LEU A 350 -9.87 -11.91 -29.23
C LEU A 350 -10.72 -13.17 -29.05
N ASN A 351 -10.35 -14.02 -28.10
CA ASN A 351 -11.05 -15.25 -27.81
C ASN A 351 -11.02 -15.55 -26.30
N GLU A 352 -11.78 -16.55 -25.87
CA GLU A 352 -11.87 -16.90 -24.44
C GLU A 352 -10.63 -17.63 -23.91
N HIS A 353 -9.59 -17.89 -24.71
CA HIS A 353 -8.48 -18.76 -24.34
C HIS A 353 -7.19 -18.00 -24.07
N TYR A 354 -6.63 -18.22 -22.87
CA TYR A 354 -5.39 -17.60 -22.44
C TYR A 354 -4.23 -18.43 -22.97
N GLY A 355 -3.80 -18.14 -24.20
CA GLY A 355 -2.68 -18.82 -24.85
C GLY A 355 -1.33 -18.14 -24.62
N PRO A 356 -0.25 -18.67 -25.23
CA PRO A 356 1.11 -18.11 -25.12
C PRO A 356 1.20 -16.62 -25.50
N ALA A 357 0.41 -16.18 -26.49
CA ALA A 357 0.37 -14.77 -26.92
C ALA A 357 -0.23 -13.85 -25.84
N THR A 358 -1.28 -14.29 -25.14
CA THR A 358 -1.89 -13.52 -24.03
C THR A 358 -0.93 -13.45 -22.84
N LYS A 359 -0.21 -14.54 -22.56
CA LYS A 359 0.82 -14.57 -21.52
C LYS A 359 1.96 -13.59 -21.81
N ALA A 360 2.42 -13.55 -23.06
CA ALA A 360 3.45 -12.62 -23.48
C ALA A 360 3.01 -11.15 -23.33
N ALA A 361 1.75 -10.85 -23.67
CA ALA A 361 1.18 -9.52 -23.47
C ALA A 361 1.06 -9.15 -21.98
N VAL A 362 0.67 -10.09 -21.13
CA VAL A 362 0.61 -9.87 -19.67
C VAL A 362 2.01 -9.71 -19.07
N LEU A 363 2.99 -10.49 -19.50
CA LEU A 363 4.39 -10.33 -19.08
C LEU A 363 4.94 -8.95 -19.48
N ALA A 364 4.67 -8.51 -20.71
CA ALA A 364 5.07 -7.18 -21.18
C ALA A 364 4.39 -6.08 -20.36
N PHE A 365 3.09 -6.22 -20.08
CA PHE A 365 2.36 -5.28 -19.22
C PHE A 365 2.92 -5.25 -17.79
N GLN A 366 3.17 -6.42 -17.19
CA GLN A 366 3.72 -6.55 -15.84
C GLN A 366 5.11 -5.94 -15.75
N LEU A 367 5.97 -6.20 -16.74
CA LEU A 367 7.29 -5.59 -16.86
C LEU A 367 7.20 -4.07 -16.91
N ASP A 368 6.33 -3.53 -17.77
CA ASP A 368 6.17 -2.08 -17.97
C ASP A 368 5.61 -1.35 -16.74
N HIS A 369 4.89 -2.07 -15.87
CA HIS A 369 4.23 -1.51 -14.69
C HIS A 369 4.90 -1.93 -13.37
N GLY A 370 6.10 -2.52 -13.43
CA GLY A 370 6.88 -2.88 -12.25
C GLY A 370 6.22 -3.96 -11.37
N LEU A 371 5.41 -4.81 -11.97
CA LEU A 371 4.73 -5.93 -11.32
C LEU A 371 5.58 -7.21 -11.44
N GLY A 372 5.25 -8.22 -10.62
CA GLY A 372 5.86 -9.54 -10.75
C GLY A 372 5.64 -10.12 -12.15
N GLN A 373 6.73 -10.42 -12.87
CA GLN A 373 6.72 -10.89 -14.26
C GLN A 373 6.50 -12.40 -14.35
N ASP A 374 5.39 -12.86 -13.80
CA ASP A 374 5.02 -14.28 -13.76
C ASP A 374 4.11 -14.69 -14.93
N GLY A 375 3.61 -13.73 -15.71
CA GLY A 375 2.69 -13.96 -16.82
C GLY A 375 1.32 -14.43 -16.35
N VAL A 376 1.00 -14.16 -15.09
CA VAL A 376 -0.29 -14.44 -14.47
C VAL A 376 -0.97 -13.11 -14.18
N ALA A 377 -2.11 -12.87 -14.82
CA ALA A 377 -2.91 -11.68 -14.51
C ALA A 377 -3.65 -11.90 -13.18
N GLY A 378 -2.90 -11.74 -12.09
CA GLY A 378 -3.38 -11.73 -10.71
C GLY A 378 -4.08 -10.41 -10.33
N PRO A 379 -4.58 -10.23 -9.09
CA PRO A 379 -5.37 -9.06 -8.73
C PRO A 379 -4.62 -7.74 -8.94
N ASN A 380 -3.32 -7.71 -8.62
CA ASN A 380 -2.47 -6.54 -8.85
C ASN A 380 -2.31 -6.22 -10.35
N THR A 381 -2.16 -7.25 -11.18
CA THR A 381 -2.04 -7.09 -12.63
C THR A 381 -3.37 -6.69 -13.27
N LEU A 382 -4.47 -7.33 -12.89
CA LEU A 382 -5.81 -7.00 -13.38
C LEU A 382 -6.24 -5.61 -12.97
N LYS A 383 -5.95 -5.19 -11.73
CA LYS A 383 -6.20 -3.83 -11.26
C LYS A 383 -5.39 -2.81 -12.07
N ALA A 384 -4.09 -3.05 -12.27
CA ALA A 384 -3.24 -2.15 -13.04
C ALA A 384 -3.71 -2.02 -14.50
N ILE A 385 -4.11 -3.13 -15.14
CA ILE A 385 -4.68 -3.13 -16.49
C ILE A 385 -5.99 -2.33 -16.53
N HIS A 386 -6.89 -2.57 -15.58
CA HIS A 386 -8.17 -1.90 -15.49
C HIS A 386 -8.02 -0.38 -15.27
N ASP A 387 -7.14 0.02 -14.35
CA ASP A 387 -6.86 1.43 -14.07
C ASP A 387 -6.32 2.15 -15.32
N GLN A 388 -5.43 1.50 -16.09
CA GLN A 388 -4.92 2.08 -17.35
C GLN A 388 -6.01 2.13 -18.44
N HIS A 389 -6.83 1.10 -18.57
CA HIS A 389 -7.89 1.06 -19.58
C HIS A 389 -8.99 2.10 -19.31
N GLN A 390 -9.35 2.32 -18.04
CA GLN A 390 -10.30 3.38 -17.62
C GLN A 390 -9.78 4.79 -17.95
N VAL A 391 -8.47 5.02 -17.79
CA VAL A 391 -7.83 6.30 -18.15
C VAL A 391 -7.90 6.54 -19.67
N GLN A 392 -7.84 5.49 -20.48
CA GLN A 392 -7.96 5.58 -21.94
C GLN A 392 -9.42 5.72 -22.43
N ALA A 393 -10.36 5.03 -21.77
CA ALA A 393 -11.79 5.04 -22.11
C ALA A 393 -12.52 6.36 -21.75
N LEU A 394 -12.01 7.11 -20.77
CA LEU A 394 -12.58 8.40 -20.35
C LEU A 394 -12.29 9.56 -21.31
N GLY A 395 -11.64 9.32 -22.45
CA GLY A 395 -11.62 10.27 -23.57
C GLY A 395 -11.09 11.66 -23.21
N LEU A 396 -10.26 11.80 -22.16
CA LEU A 396 -9.41 12.97 -21.96
C LEU A 396 -8.20 12.88 -22.90
N SER A 397 -8.52 12.67 -24.18
CA SER A 397 -7.69 12.87 -25.35
C SER A 397 -8.34 13.99 -26.15
N ALA A 398 -7.75 15.18 -26.09
CA ALA A 398 -7.93 16.16 -27.15
C ALA A 398 -6.73 16.08 -28.10
N LEU A 399 -7.02 15.60 -29.31
CA LEU A 399 -6.29 15.78 -30.58
C LEU A 399 -5.12 14.85 -30.91
N GLN A 400 -5.52 13.67 -31.34
CA GLN A 400 -4.86 12.88 -32.39
C GLN A 400 -5.25 13.46 -33.77
N GLN A 401 -4.34 13.54 -34.75
CA GLN A 401 -4.32 12.62 -35.90
C GLN A 401 -3.06 12.82 -36.80
N PRO A 402 -2.69 11.83 -37.64
CA PRO A 402 -1.31 11.39 -37.91
C PRO A 402 -0.79 11.78 -39.31
N ASN A 403 0.48 11.48 -39.59
CA ASN A 403 0.88 11.13 -40.96
C ASN A 403 1.78 9.87 -40.98
N PRO A 404 1.41 8.82 -41.72
CA PRO A 404 2.19 7.59 -41.86
C PRO A 404 3.06 7.64 -43.13
N ALA A 405 4.37 7.43 -42.99
CA ALA A 405 5.21 6.95 -44.10
C ALA A 405 6.55 6.38 -43.60
N SER A 406 6.79 5.13 -43.99
CA SER A 406 8.11 4.53 -44.23
C SER A 406 8.83 3.82 -43.07
N THR A 407 8.34 2.62 -42.78
CA THR A 407 9.10 1.36 -42.82
C THR A 407 10.63 1.41 -42.73
N LYS A 408 11.18 0.78 -41.68
CA LYS A 408 12.04 -0.41 -41.83
C LYS A 408 12.16 -1.20 -40.52
N SER A 409 11.80 -2.47 -40.65
CA SER A 409 12.01 -3.56 -39.70
C SER A 409 13.49 -3.87 -39.54
N VAL A 410 14.00 -3.97 -38.29
CA VAL A 410 15.09 -4.89 -37.89
C VAL A 410 14.86 -5.29 -36.41
N ILE A 411 15.01 -6.60 -36.13
CA ILE A 411 14.79 -7.32 -34.86
C ILE A 411 16.09 -7.31 -33.99
N PRO A 412 16.21 -8.01 -32.85
CA PRO A 412 16.23 -7.49 -31.48
C PRO A 412 17.63 -7.50 -30.79
N ASN A 413 17.68 -6.80 -29.63
CA ASN A 413 18.65 -6.87 -28.52
C ASN A 413 19.76 -5.78 -28.47
N GLN A 414 19.81 -5.08 -27.32
CA GLN A 414 20.89 -4.29 -26.69
C GLN A 414 20.67 -2.77 -26.50
N GLY A 415 20.77 -2.37 -25.23
CA GLY A 415 21.18 -1.02 -24.77
C GLY A 415 20.04 -0.02 -24.59
N LEU A 416 19.90 0.51 -23.37
CA LEU A 416 19.26 1.81 -23.17
C LEU A 416 19.91 2.81 -24.12
N ALA A 417 19.12 3.71 -24.72
CA ALA A 417 19.65 4.74 -25.60
C ALA A 417 20.76 5.53 -24.88
N LEU A 418 21.81 5.95 -25.59
CA LEU A 418 22.99 6.59 -24.98
C LEU A 418 22.65 7.85 -24.19
N ASP A 419 21.56 8.51 -24.53
CA ASP A 419 21.05 9.73 -23.91
C ASP A 419 19.98 9.48 -22.83
N ASP A 420 19.50 8.24 -22.69
CA ASP A 420 18.60 7.86 -21.60
C ASP A 420 19.33 8.02 -20.24
N PRO A 421 18.79 8.80 -19.28
CA PRO A 421 19.44 9.00 -17.98
C PRO A 421 19.75 7.72 -17.21
N ARG A 422 19.07 6.59 -17.50
CA ARG A 422 19.37 5.28 -16.92
C ARG A 422 20.63 4.64 -17.49
N SER A 423 21.07 5.06 -18.66
CA SER A 423 22.29 4.60 -19.32
C SER A 423 23.53 5.19 -18.65
N ALA A 424 24.52 4.36 -18.34
CA ALA A 424 25.80 4.81 -17.79
C ALA A 424 26.56 5.80 -18.70
N PHE A 425 26.18 5.86 -19.98
CA PHE A 425 26.78 6.74 -20.98
C PHE A 425 26.03 8.08 -21.14
N SER A 426 24.89 8.25 -20.46
CA SER A 426 24.12 9.50 -20.53
C SER A 426 24.77 10.58 -19.67
N PRO A 427 24.84 11.84 -20.17
CA PRO A 427 25.31 12.97 -19.36
C PRO A 427 24.42 13.22 -18.13
N ASN A 428 23.18 12.73 -18.14
CA ASN A 428 22.24 12.86 -17.03
C ASN A 428 22.27 11.69 -16.03
N ASN A 429 23.13 10.69 -16.25
CA ASN A 429 23.20 9.51 -15.40
C ASN A 429 23.62 9.79 -13.96
N ALA A 430 24.56 10.73 -13.76
CA ALA A 430 24.98 11.14 -12.42
C ALA A 430 23.83 11.77 -11.62
N LEU A 431 23.05 12.64 -12.27
CA LEU A 431 21.87 13.27 -11.66
C LEU A 431 20.77 12.24 -11.36
N TYR A 432 20.50 11.32 -12.29
CA TYR A 432 19.53 10.24 -12.10
C TYR A 432 19.90 9.33 -10.92
N ASN A 433 21.17 8.93 -10.82
CA ASN A 433 21.64 8.07 -9.72
C ASN A 433 21.67 8.81 -8.37
N GLU A 434 21.99 10.10 -8.36
CA GLU A 434 21.93 10.92 -7.15
C GLU A 434 20.48 11.02 -6.64
N LEU A 435 19.53 11.29 -7.53
CA LEU A 435 18.10 11.31 -7.20
C LEU A 435 17.59 9.93 -6.74
N LYS A 436 18.03 8.86 -7.38
CA LYS A 436 17.72 7.47 -6.98
C LYS A 436 18.28 7.13 -5.60
N THR A 437 19.47 7.62 -5.27
CA THR A 437 20.11 7.41 -3.96
C THR A 437 19.39 8.18 -2.87
N ARG A 438 18.95 9.41 -3.16
CA ARG A 438 18.32 10.29 -2.16
C ARG A 438 16.80 10.14 -2.05
N ILE A 439 16.16 9.53 -3.05
CA ILE A 439 14.73 9.22 -3.08
C ILE A 439 14.52 7.77 -3.55
N PRO A 440 14.98 6.77 -2.78
CA PRO A 440 14.94 5.37 -3.21
C PRO A 440 13.51 4.82 -3.38
N ASP A 441 12.52 5.45 -2.73
CA ASP A 441 11.11 5.06 -2.81
C ASP A 441 10.38 5.60 -4.06
N ALA A 442 11.02 6.45 -4.88
CA ALA A 442 10.42 6.96 -6.11
C ALA A 442 10.47 5.91 -7.23
N SER A 443 9.34 5.72 -7.91
CA SER A 443 9.28 4.86 -9.09
C SER A 443 10.19 5.37 -10.22
N GLU A 444 10.59 4.49 -11.15
CA GLU A 444 11.50 4.86 -12.24
C GLU A 444 10.97 6.03 -13.09
N ASN A 445 9.67 6.04 -13.39
CA ASN A 445 9.00 7.13 -14.12
C ASN A 445 9.11 8.45 -13.33
N ARG A 446 9.00 8.38 -12.01
CA ARG A 446 9.09 9.56 -11.14
C ARG A 446 10.53 10.05 -11.01
N LEU A 447 11.50 9.15 -10.95
CA LEU A 447 12.93 9.48 -10.99
C LEU A 447 13.32 10.14 -12.33
N LEU A 448 12.79 9.66 -13.45
CA LEU A 448 13.00 10.29 -14.76
C LEU A 448 12.33 11.66 -14.87
N GLN A 449 11.13 11.84 -14.29
CA GLN A 449 10.49 13.15 -14.19
C GLN A 449 11.30 14.13 -13.33
N PHE A 450 11.82 13.69 -12.17
CA PHE A 450 12.67 14.51 -11.31
C PHE A 450 13.97 14.87 -12.02
N THR A 451 14.56 13.92 -12.74
CA THR A 451 15.78 14.14 -13.54
C THR A 451 15.52 15.19 -14.61
N ALA A 452 14.39 15.10 -15.33
CA ALA A 452 14.00 16.10 -16.33
C ALA A 452 13.77 17.49 -15.73
N ALA A 453 13.07 17.58 -14.59
CA ALA A 453 12.81 18.85 -13.90
C ALA A 453 14.09 19.50 -13.37
N CYS A 454 14.99 18.71 -12.77
CA CYS A 454 16.28 19.18 -12.28
C CYS A 454 17.18 19.65 -13.44
N HIS A 455 17.27 18.85 -14.51
CA HIS A 455 18.05 19.18 -15.69
C HIS A 455 17.55 20.47 -16.38
N ALA A 456 16.23 20.64 -16.47
CA ALA A 456 15.62 21.86 -17.00
C ALA A 456 16.03 23.12 -16.20
N ASN A 457 16.29 22.97 -14.91
CA ASN A 457 16.64 24.06 -14.00
C ASN A 457 18.14 24.11 -13.64
N LYS A 458 19.00 23.49 -14.47
CA LYS A 458 20.47 23.50 -14.30
C LYS A 458 20.97 22.90 -12.98
N ILE A 459 20.19 21.99 -12.42
CA ILE A 459 20.58 21.15 -11.29
C ILE A 459 21.19 19.87 -11.86
N THR A 460 22.41 19.55 -11.44
CA THR A 460 23.18 18.37 -11.84
C THR A 460 23.45 17.47 -10.62
N GLY A 461 23.91 16.24 -10.84
CA GLY A 461 24.26 15.34 -9.72
C GLY A 461 25.32 15.93 -8.79
N GLU A 462 26.24 16.74 -9.32
CA GLU A 462 27.33 17.35 -8.54
C GLU A 462 26.89 18.59 -7.74
N ASN A 463 25.80 19.25 -8.13
CA ASN A 463 25.36 20.49 -7.49
C ASN A 463 24.02 20.37 -6.76
N LEU A 464 23.32 19.23 -6.83
CA LEU A 464 22.08 18.98 -6.09
C LEU A 464 22.35 18.95 -4.58
N THR A 465 21.72 19.86 -3.82
CA THR A 465 21.97 20.02 -2.39
C THR A 465 20.75 19.69 -1.53
N ILE A 466 19.62 20.32 -1.81
CA ILE A 466 18.40 20.18 -1.00
C ILE A 466 17.30 19.52 -1.82
N ILE A 467 16.69 18.49 -1.24
CA ILE A 467 15.44 17.88 -1.69
C ILE A 467 14.45 18.08 -0.55
N HIS A 468 13.31 18.71 -0.82
CA HIS A 468 12.31 19.02 0.19
C HIS A 468 10.93 18.58 -0.28
N LEU A 469 10.24 17.78 0.52
CA LEU A 469 8.86 17.38 0.28
C LEU A 469 7.93 18.29 1.10
N ASP A 470 7.10 19.06 0.40
CA ASP A 470 5.95 19.73 0.98
C ASP A 470 4.77 18.74 1.01
N GLU A 471 4.59 18.09 2.15
CA GLU A 471 3.51 17.11 2.38
C GLU A 471 2.12 17.74 2.42
N THR A 472 2.02 19.06 2.65
CA THR A 472 0.72 19.74 2.72
C THR A 472 0.16 19.98 1.33
N ASN A 473 1.02 20.37 0.39
CA ASN A 473 0.64 20.61 -1.01
C ASN A 473 1.01 19.46 -1.95
N MET A 474 1.62 18.40 -1.42
CA MET A 474 2.15 17.25 -2.16
C MET A 474 3.06 17.68 -3.32
N LYS A 475 4.06 18.52 -3.02
CA LYS A 475 5.07 18.98 -3.98
C LYS A 475 6.47 18.62 -3.51
N ILE A 476 7.35 18.24 -4.43
CA ILE A 476 8.76 18.02 -4.13
C ILE A 476 9.62 19.07 -4.83
N GLY A 477 10.51 19.71 -4.07
CA GLY A 477 11.41 20.75 -4.51
C GLY A 477 12.87 20.30 -4.50
N PHE A 478 13.64 20.75 -5.49
CA PHE A 478 15.06 20.44 -5.68
C PHE A 478 15.86 21.74 -5.81
N HIS A 479 16.99 21.85 -5.11
CA HIS A 479 17.85 23.04 -5.15
C HIS A 479 19.29 22.68 -5.50
N GLY A 480 19.89 23.47 -6.39
CA GLY A 480 21.32 23.38 -6.73
C GLY A 480 22.17 24.39 -5.97
N SER A 481 23.46 24.11 -5.78
CA SER A 481 24.45 25.03 -5.20
C SER A 481 25.08 26.00 -6.20
N SER A 482 24.82 25.83 -7.49
CA SER A 482 25.37 26.67 -8.56
C SER A 482 24.58 27.98 -8.67
N PHE A 483 25.29 29.09 -8.92
CA PHE A 483 24.69 30.40 -9.19
C PHE A 483 23.75 30.39 -10.41
N LEU A 484 23.92 29.44 -11.34
CA LEU A 484 23.07 29.28 -12.54
C LEU A 484 21.89 28.33 -12.31
N SER A 485 21.80 27.68 -11.16
CA SER A 485 20.71 26.74 -10.85
C SER A 485 19.49 27.48 -10.30
N ILE A 486 18.30 27.04 -10.71
CA ILE A 486 17.01 27.55 -10.24
C ILE A 486 16.31 26.43 -9.48
N PRO A 487 15.56 26.70 -8.40
CA PRO A 487 14.79 25.65 -7.73
C PRO A 487 13.78 24.99 -8.69
N ALA A 488 13.83 23.66 -8.78
CA ALA A 488 12.85 22.89 -9.53
C ALA A 488 11.78 22.36 -8.58
N THR A 489 10.51 22.40 -8.99
CA THR A 489 9.40 21.85 -8.19
C THR A 489 8.55 20.92 -9.05
N VAL A 490 8.20 19.76 -8.52
CA VAL A 490 7.34 18.76 -9.16
C VAL A 490 6.10 18.53 -8.29
N ASP A 491 4.92 18.55 -8.93
CA ASP A 491 3.64 18.29 -8.27
C ASP A 491 3.37 16.78 -8.23
N LEU A 492 3.29 16.22 -7.03
CA LEU A 492 3.09 14.79 -6.81
C LEU A 492 1.61 14.38 -6.88
N ASN A 493 0.68 15.33 -6.90
CA ASN A 493 -0.73 15.04 -7.19
C ASN A 493 -0.96 14.69 -8.66
N THR A 494 0.02 14.97 -9.53
CA THR A 494 -0.01 14.56 -10.93
C THR A 494 0.75 13.25 -11.14
N PRO A 495 0.20 12.27 -11.87
CA PRO A 495 0.94 11.06 -12.26
C PRO A 495 2.23 11.43 -13.01
N PRO A 496 3.33 10.65 -12.88
CA PRO A 496 4.56 10.96 -13.60
C PRO A 496 4.35 10.70 -15.11
N PRO A 497 5.00 11.48 -15.99
CA PRO A 497 5.05 11.18 -17.42
C PRO A 497 5.60 9.77 -17.66
N GLN A 498 5.29 9.21 -18.83
CA GLN A 498 5.94 7.96 -19.26
C GLN A 498 7.45 8.17 -19.42
N PRO A 499 8.30 7.15 -19.18
CA PRO A 499 9.77 7.27 -19.26
C PRO A 499 10.27 8.00 -20.50
N ASN A 500 9.76 7.61 -21.68
CA ASN A 500 10.16 8.21 -22.95
C ASN A 500 9.78 9.69 -23.06
N GLN A 501 8.74 10.16 -22.37
CA GLN A 501 8.34 11.57 -22.37
C GLN A 501 9.31 12.41 -21.54
N SER A 502 9.72 11.94 -20.37
CA SER A 502 10.73 12.64 -19.56
C SER A 502 12.10 12.63 -20.25
N ILE A 503 12.46 11.54 -20.91
CA ILE A 503 13.67 11.45 -21.74
C ILE A 503 13.61 12.45 -22.91
N GLN A 504 12.47 12.54 -23.60
CA GLN A 504 12.27 13.52 -24.66
C GLN A 504 12.29 14.97 -24.15
N GLN A 505 11.77 15.25 -22.97
CA GLN A 505 11.84 16.59 -22.36
C GLN A 505 13.29 17.03 -22.13
N ILE A 506 14.14 16.11 -21.65
CA ILE A 506 15.58 16.34 -21.49
C ILE A 506 16.21 16.66 -22.86
N GLN A 507 15.98 15.81 -23.87
CA GLN A 507 16.53 15.99 -25.21
C GLN A 507 16.07 17.28 -25.89
N GLN A 508 14.78 17.63 -25.77
CA GLN A 508 14.23 18.86 -26.33
C GLN A 508 14.86 20.10 -25.70
N HIS A 509 15.07 20.06 -24.38
CA HIS A 509 15.73 21.14 -23.66
C HIS A 509 17.19 21.31 -24.11
N ASP A 510 17.92 20.20 -24.30
CA ASP A 510 19.29 20.22 -24.83
C ASP A 510 19.36 20.80 -26.25
N GLN A 511 18.43 20.40 -27.12
CA GLN A 511 18.35 20.92 -28.48
C GLN A 511 18.02 22.41 -28.51
N GLN A 512 17.09 22.88 -27.67
CA GLN A 512 16.76 24.31 -27.56
C GLN A 512 17.97 25.13 -27.10
N GLN A 513 18.74 24.64 -26.13
CA GLN A 513 19.95 25.31 -25.68
C GLN A 513 21.05 25.33 -26.73
N ALA A 514 21.26 24.23 -27.44
CA ALA A 514 22.23 24.16 -28.53
C ALA A 514 21.87 25.16 -29.66
N GLN A 515 20.58 25.27 -30.01
CA GLN A 515 20.11 26.24 -30.99
C GLN A 515 20.30 27.68 -30.53
N MET A 516 20.00 27.98 -29.27
CA MET A 516 20.19 29.31 -28.69
C MET A 516 21.68 29.70 -28.69
N MET A 517 22.56 28.80 -28.28
CA MET A 517 24.02 29.02 -28.32
C MET A 517 24.54 29.20 -29.74
N GLY A 518 24.01 28.45 -30.71
CA GLY A 518 24.32 28.62 -32.13
C GLY A 518 23.92 30.00 -32.67
N GLN A 519 22.75 30.52 -32.27
CA GLN A 519 22.32 31.87 -32.63
C GLN A 519 23.20 32.95 -31.99
N ILE A 520 23.56 32.80 -30.72
CA ILE A 520 24.46 33.74 -30.02
C ILE A 520 25.83 33.75 -30.70
N GLN A 521 26.37 32.59 -31.08
CA GLN A 521 27.63 32.49 -31.81
C GLN A 521 27.54 33.11 -33.21
N ALA A 522 26.45 32.89 -33.93
CA ALA A 522 26.21 33.52 -35.23
C ALA A 522 26.11 35.04 -35.11
N GLN A 523 25.42 35.54 -34.08
CA GLN A 523 25.26 36.97 -33.82
C GLN A 523 26.58 37.62 -33.41
N ASN A 524 27.38 36.97 -32.55
CA ASN A 524 28.72 37.43 -32.20
C ASN A 524 29.67 37.42 -33.40
N THR A 525 29.53 36.45 -34.31
CA THR A 525 30.31 36.39 -35.55
C THR A 525 29.92 37.51 -36.51
N GLN A 526 28.63 37.85 -36.62
CA GLN A 526 28.15 39.00 -37.40
C GLN A 526 28.61 40.33 -36.80
N ILE A 527 28.59 40.47 -35.47
CA ILE A 527 29.10 41.65 -34.77
C ILE A 527 30.61 41.82 -35.01
N ASN A 528 31.40 40.75 -34.94
CA ASN A 528 32.83 40.79 -35.27
C ASN A 528 33.09 41.08 -36.76
N GLN A 529 32.26 40.57 -37.67
CA GLN A 529 32.37 40.88 -39.11
C GLN A 529 32.02 42.34 -39.42
N GLN A 530 31.02 42.92 -38.76
CA GLN A 530 30.70 44.36 -38.86
C GLN A 530 31.78 45.24 -38.24
N ALA A 531 32.41 44.82 -37.14
CA ALA A 531 33.55 45.52 -36.55
C ALA A 531 34.81 45.48 -37.44
N SER A 532 34.94 44.47 -38.33
CA SER A 532 36.02 44.38 -39.32
C SER A 532 35.77 45.17 -40.62
N GLN A 533 34.57 45.72 -40.83
CA GLN A 533 34.24 46.66 -41.90
C GLN A 533 34.19 48.10 -41.34
N GLY A 534 35.35 48.61 -40.89
CA GLY A 534 35.53 50.03 -40.63
C GLY A 534 35.42 50.87 -41.92
N PRO A 535 35.15 52.19 -41.82
CA PRO A 535 34.61 53.00 -42.92
C PRO A 535 35.56 53.04 -44.13
N ALA A 536 34.95 52.95 -45.33
CA ALA A 536 35.66 53.05 -46.59
C ALA A 536 36.55 54.31 -46.64
N PRO A 537 37.81 54.20 -47.10
CA PRO A 537 38.72 55.33 -47.19
C PRO A 537 38.17 56.36 -48.19
N GLY A 538 38.19 57.63 -47.77
CA GLY A 538 37.68 58.74 -48.56
C GLY A 538 38.22 58.78 -49.98
N SER A 539 37.33 59.04 -50.94
CA SER A 539 37.72 59.37 -52.31
C SER A 539 38.47 60.71 -52.34
N PRO A 540 39.61 60.80 -53.04
CA PRO A 540 40.37 62.04 -53.16
C PRO A 540 39.85 62.92 -54.29
N GLY A 541 39.59 64.19 -53.97
CA GLY A 541 39.77 65.38 -54.82
C GLY A 541 38.99 65.54 -56.13
N ARG A 542 38.17 66.59 -56.20
CA ARG A 542 38.48 67.79 -57.01
C ARG A 542 37.70 69.00 -56.54
#